data_AF-A0A924BWK9-F1
#
_entry.id   AF-A0A924BWK9-F1
#
_cell.length_a   1.000
_cell.length_b   1.000
_cell.length_c   1.000
_cell.angle_alpha   90.00
_cell.angle_beta   90.00
_cell.angle_gamma   90.00
#
_symmetry.space_group_name_H-M   'P 1'
#
loop_
_entity.id
_entity.type
_entity.pdbx_description
1 polymer ?
#
loop_
_entity_poly.entity_id
_entity_poly.type
_entity_poly.pdbx_seq_one_letter_code
_entity_poly.pdbx_strand_id
1 'polypeptide(L)'
;MAGPTNEDPPAFEDLVRQQGETMRALFAPFAPALMGGGTAMTTMAEPADLQHWGMSAAKLQKMWLEFASEQGGAAEVALAKMVDPAKWAAMFGEWQKAMPLSAWETQQKLWQDSMKLWTAVLGGYGMSGFASATTKPDTAPELPRTDRRFKDAKWRETPLFALIHQTYLLLSEQLAAMAEQVDGVSPEKKEQIRFMTRVLTDALSPANFPLTNP
;
A
#
# COMPACT_ATOMS: atom_id res chain seq x y z
N MET A 1 -35.48 17.50 36.60
CA MET A 1 -35.42 18.26 35.34
C MET A 1 -34.06 18.01 34.70
N ALA A 2 -34.04 17.81 33.37
CA ALA A 2 -32.96 17.92 32.35
C ALA A 2 -31.50 17.76 32.82
N GLY A 3 -30.62 16.98 32.20
CA GLY A 3 -30.42 16.69 30.77
C GLY A 3 -28.90 16.73 30.50
N PRO A 4 -28.37 16.03 29.47
CA PRO A 4 -26.98 15.55 29.42
C PRO A 4 -26.03 16.48 28.64
N THR A 5 -24.72 16.33 28.84
CA THR A 5 -23.71 16.68 27.82
C THR A 5 -22.74 15.52 27.63
N ASN A 6 -22.86 14.90 26.45
CA ASN A 6 -21.91 13.99 25.83
C ASN A 6 -20.76 14.84 25.29
N GLU A 7 -19.50 14.47 25.55
CA GLU A 7 -18.36 14.89 24.73
C GLU A 7 -17.78 13.64 24.07
N ASP A 8 -17.76 13.63 22.74
CA ASP A 8 -17.31 12.54 21.88
C ASP A 8 -15.79 12.28 21.99
N PRO A 9 -15.30 11.04 21.82
CA PRO A 9 -13.87 10.76 21.75
C PRO A 9 -13.25 11.26 20.43
N PRO A 10 -11.95 11.60 20.42
CA PRO A 10 -11.30 12.25 19.29
C PRO A 10 -11.26 11.32 18.07
N ALA A 11 -11.69 11.84 16.92
CA ALA A 11 -11.80 11.20 15.59
C ALA A 11 -10.60 10.34 15.13
N PHE A 12 -9.46 10.43 15.82
CA PHE A 12 -8.29 9.58 15.61
C PHE A 12 -8.45 8.16 16.17
N GLU A 13 -9.09 7.98 17.33
CA GLU A 13 -9.36 6.65 17.90
C GLU A 13 -10.39 5.89 17.05
N ASP A 14 -11.41 6.59 16.58
CA ASP A 14 -12.39 6.05 15.63
C ASP A 14 -11.75 5.73 14.29
N LEU A 15 -10.79 6.53 13.80
CA LEU A 15 -10.06 6.24 12.57
C LEU A 15 -9.16 5.00 12.69
N VAL A 16 -8.46 4.84 13.81
CA VAL A 16 -7.61 3.66 14.08
C VAL A 16 -8.47 2.41 14.26
N ARG A 17 -9.60 2.55 14.95
CA ARG A 17 -10.58 1.47 15.11
C ARG A 17 -11.24 1.12 13.79
N GLN A 18 -11.65 2.10 12.99
CA GLN A 18 -12.25 1.91 11.68
C GLN A 18 -11.25 1.30 10.69
N GLN A 19 -9.97 1.71 10.72
CA GLN A 19 -8.92 1.06 9.93
C GLN A 19 -8.67 -0.39 10.38
N GLY A 20 -8.68 -0.66 11.68
CA GLY A 20 -8.57 -2.01 12.23
C GLY A 20 -9.76 -2.91 11.91
N GLU A 21 -10.97 -2.36 11.95
CA GLU A 21 -12.22 -3.05 11.57
C GLU A 21 -12.31 -3.26 10.06
N THR A 22 -11.87 -2.30 9.24
CA THR A 22 -11.83 -2.40 7.78
C THR A 22 -10.80 -3.44 7.33
N MET A 23 -9.61 -3.45 7.94
CA MET A 23 -8.62 -4.51 7.72
C MET A 23 -9.16 -5.85 8.20
N ARG A 24 -9.76 -5.95 9.39
CA ARG A 24 -10.38 -7.18 9.86
C ARG A 24 -11.49 -7.67 8.95
N ALA A 25 -12.34 -6.79 8.41
CA ALA A 25 -13.41 -7.16 7.48
C ALA A 25 -12.85 -7.60 6.11
N LEU A 26 -11.79 -6.95 5.64
CA LEU A 26 -11.06 -7.31 4.42
C LEU A 26 -10.40 -8.69 4.54
N PHE A 27 -9.90 -9.04 5.73
CA PHE A 27 -9.19 -10.29 6.01
C PHE A 27 -10.06 -11.39 6.66
N ALA A 28 -11.29 -11.08 7.09
CA ALA A 28 -12.23 -12.03 7.72
C ALA A 28 -12.53 -13.28 6.87
N PRO A 29 -12.66 -13.19 5.53
CA PRO A 29 -12.84 -14.38 4.68
C PRO A 29 -11.62 -15.33 4.69
N PHE A 30 -10.46 -14.84 5.13
CA PHE A 30 -9.18 -15.57 5.15
C PHE A 30 -8.76 -16.02 6.56
N ALA A 31 -9.46 -15.55 7.61
CA ALA A 31 -9.17 -15.86 9.01
C ALA A 31 -9.24 -17.36 9.38
N PRO A 32 -10.14 -18.20 8.81
CA PRO A 32 -10.17 -19.63 9.13
C PRO A 32 -8.90 -20.40 8.73
N ALA A 33 -8.14 -19.89 7.75
CA ALA A 33 -6.90 -20.51 7.28
C ALA A 33 -5.67 -20.16 8.15
N LEU A 34 -5.74 -19.10 8.96
CA LEU A 34 -4.63 -18.61 9.79
C LEU A 34 -4.74 -19.00 11.27
N MET A 35 -5.91 -19.46 11.72
CA MET A 35 -6.20 -19.79 13.13
C MET A 35 -5.96 -21.27 13.48
N GLY A 36 -5.28 -22.02 12.60
CA GLY A 36 -4.81 -23.39 12.87
C GLY A 36 -3.45 -23.43 13.55
N GLY A 37 -3.28 -22.73 14.69
CA GLY A 37 -2.01 -22.81 15.44
C GLY A 37 -1.76 -21.68 16.42
N GLY A 38 -2.14 -21.91 17.70
CA GLY A 38 -1.38 -21.48 18.87
C GLY A 38 -1.14 -19.99 19.14
N THR A 39 -1.99 -19.40 20.00
CA THR A 39 -1.57 -18.66 21.23
C THR A 39 -0.64 -17.42 21.15
N ALA A 40 -0.52 -16.69 20.04
CA ALA A 40 0.45 -15.56 19.97
C ALA A 40 -0.10 -14.12 19.93
N MET A 41 -1.40 -13.85 20.18
CA MET A 41 -1.97 -12.49 20.06
C MET A 41 -2.63 -11.94 21.35
N THR A 42 -2.13 -12.27 22.54
CA THR A 42 -2.75 -11.77 23.80
C THR A 42 -1.80 -11.21 24.86
N THR A 43 -0.64 -10.67 24.48
CA THR A 43 0.16 -9.86 25.42
C THR A 43 0.04 -8.39 25.04
N MET A 44 -1.00 -7.73 25.56
CA MET A 44 -1.09 -6.27 25.60
C MET A 44 0.05 -5.72 26.49
N ALA A 45 0.70 -4.67 26.01
CA ALA A 45 1.85 -3.99 26.60
C ALA A 45 1.65 -3.66 28.10
N GLU A 46 2.70 -3.84 28.91
CA GLU A 46 2.69 -3.46 30.33
C GLU A 46 2.70 -1.92 30.49
N PRO A 47 2.24 -1.38 31.63
CA PRO A 47 2.29 0.07 31.92
C PRO A 47 3.71 0.66 31.83
N ALA A 48 4.74 -0.14 32.11
CA ALA A 48 6.15 0.25 31.96
C ALA A 48 6.53 0.47 30.49
N ASP A 49 5.94 -0.31 29.57
CA ASP A 49 6.17 -0.17 28.13
C ASP A 49 5.56 1.13 27.62
N LEU A 50 4.39 1.53 28.11
CA LEU A 50 3.76 2.82 27.76
C LEU A 50 4.64 4.02 28.15
N GLN A 51 5.32 3.96 29.30
CA GLN A 51 6.29 4.98 29.71
C GLN A 51 7.56 4.95 28.85
N HIS A 52 8.06 3.76 28.51
CA HIS A 52 9.21 3.61 27.62
C HIS A 52 8.93 4.14 26.20
N TRP A 53 7.72 3.91 25.69
CA TRP A 53 7.23 4.46 24.43
C TRP A 53 7.06 5.98 24.49
N GLY A 54 6.55 6.53 25.60
CA GLY A 54 6.46 7.97 25.80
C GLY A 54 7.84 8.66 25.79
N MET A 55 8.83 8.08 26.47
CA MET A 55 10.20 8.59 26.44
C MET A 55 10.86 8.44 25.07
N SER A 56 10.59 7.34 24.36
CA SER A 56 11.11 7.11 23.01
C SER A 56 10.51 8.09 22.00
N ALA A 57 9.21 8.40 22.11
CA ALA A 57 8.53 9.42 21.30
C ALA A 57 9.09 10.83 21.56
N ALA A 58 9.31 11.18 22.85
CA ALA A 58 9.92 12.46 23.21
C ALA A 58 11.37 12.58 22.68
N LYS A 59 12.15 11.50 22.74
CA LYS A 59 13.50 11.45 22.19
C LYS A 59 13.50 11.54 20.67
N LEU A 60 12.56 10.88 20.00
CA LEU A 60 12.40 10.96 18.55
C LEU A 60 12.01 12.39 18.12
N GLN A 61 11.04 13.02 18.78
CA GLN A 61 10.69 14.42 18.54
C GLN A 61 11.90 15.34 18.75
N LYS A 62 12.66 15.14 19.83
CA LYS A 62 13.87 15.93 20.10
C LYS A 62 14.92 15.76 19.00
N MET A 63 15.23 14.52 18.60
CA MET A 63 16.17 14.25 17.51
C MET A 63 15.68 14.83 16.18
N TRP A 64 14.37 14.82 15.92
CA TRP A 64 13.78 15.40 14.72
C TRP A 64 13.92 16.93 14.72
N LEU A 65 13.69 17.57 15.87
CA LEU A 65 13.86 19.01 16.05
C LEU A 65 15.34 19.43 15.99
N GLU A 66 16.25 18.66 16.58
CA GLU A 66 17.69 18.88 16.50
C GLU A 66 18.17 18.72 15.05
N PHE A 67 17.78 17.65 14.36
CA PHE A 67 18.06 17.42 12.94
C PHE A 67 17.48 18.53 12.05
N ALA A 68 16.24 18.95 12.29
CA ALA A 68 15.61 20.07 11.59
C ALA A 68 16.33 21.38 11.89
N SER A 69 16.88 21.59 13.09
CA SER A 69 17.66 22.80 13.40
C SER A 69 19.07 22.77 12.80
N GLU A 70 19.69 21.59 12.70
CA GLU A 70 21.03 21.38 12.16
C GLU A 70 21.05 21.32 10.62
N GLN A 71 19.96 20.89 9.99
CA GLN A 71 19.80 20.86 8.52
C GLN A 71 18.90 21.99 7.97
N GLY A 72 18.11 22.65 8.81
CA GLY A 72 16.94 23.41 8.39
C GLY A 72 17.15 24.90 8.28
N GLY A 73 17.47 25.30 7.06
CA GLY A 73 17.02 26.57 6.52
C GLY A 73 16.88 26.50 5.00
N ALA A 74 17.79 25.76 4.35
CA ALA A 74 17.84 25.66 2.90
C ALA A 74 17.18 24.39 2.36
N ALA A 75 17.39 23.22 2.98
CA ALA A 75 16.94 21.94 2.42
C ALA A 75 15.43 21.73 2.56
N GLU A 76 14.85 21.96 3.73
CA GLU A 76 13.40 21.82 3.96
C GLU A 76 12.59 22.89 3.23
N VAL A 77 13.08 24.13 3.22
CA VAL A 77 12.48 25.22 2.44
C VAL A 77 12.66 24.98 0.94
N ALA A 78 13.77 24.40 0.47
CA ALA A 78 13.93 24.02 -0.93
C ALA A 78 13.03 22.82 -1.32
N LEU A 79 12.91 21.81 -0.46
CA LEU A 79 12.05 20.64 -0.69
C LEU A 79 10.57 21.04 -0.68
N ALA A 80 10.17 21.88 0.27
CA ALA A 80 8.81 22.43 0.38
C ALA A 80 8.50 23.48 -0.70
N LYS A 81 9.51 24.23 -1.20
CA LYS A 81 9.35 25.10 -2.38
C LYS A 81 9.34 24.31 -3.69
N MET A 82 9.91 23.10 -3.73
CA MET A 82 9.91 22.23 -4.91
C MET A 82 8.59 21.45 -5.09
N VAL A 83 7.83 21.21 -4.01
CA VAL A 83 6.52 20.56 -4.07
C VAL A 83 5.48 21.38 -3.30
N ASP A 84 4.87 22.34 -3.99
CA ASP A 84 3.72 23.11 -3.46
C ASP A 84 2.55 22.15 -3.17
N PRO A 85 2.11 22.00 -1.91
CA PRO A 85 1.04 21.08 -1.54
C PRO A 85 -0.29 21.37 -2.25
N ALA A 86 -0.58 22.64 -2.55
CA ALA A 86 -1.79 23.02 -3.27
C ALA A 86 -1.72 22.60 -4.74
N LYS A 87 -0.54 22.74 -5.38
CA LYS A 87 -0.34 22.23 -6.75
C LYS A 87 -0.42 20.72 -6.81
N TRP A 88 0.16 20.03 -5.82
CA TRP A 88 0.07 18.57 -5.75
C TRP A 88 -1.38 18.10 -5.60
N ALA A 89 -2.15 18.71 -4.69
CA ALA A 89 -3.57 18.40 -4.51
C ALA A 89 -4.39 18.67 -5.78
N ALA A 90 -4.09 19.76 -6.50
CA ALA A 90 -4.74 20.06 -7.78
C ALA A 90 -4.41 19.01 -8.84
N MET A 91 -3.14 18.63 -9.00
CA MET A 91 -2.73 17.58 -9.95
C MET A 91 -3.36 16.23 -9.61
N PHE A 92 -3.44 15.89 -8.32
CA PHE A 92 -4.09 14.66 -7.87
C PHE A 92 -5.59 14.68 -8.17
N GLY A 93 -6.28 15.81 -7.90
CA GLY A 93 -7.69 15.97 -8.23
C GLY A 93 -7.99 15.87 -9.73
N GLU A 94 -7.13 16.44 -10.58
CA GLU A 94 -7.26 16.30 -12.03
C GLU A 94 -6.98 14.86 -12.50
N TRP A 95 -5.97 14.20 -11.92
CA TRP A 95 -5.68 12.79 -12.17
C TRP A 95 -6.88 11.90 -11.79
N GLN A 96 -7.48 12.11 -10.60
CA GLN A 96 -8.65 11.35 -10.15
C GLN A 96 -9.85 11.50 -11.09
N LYS A 97 -10.10 12.70 -11.62
CA LYS A 97 -11.19 12.93 -12.59
C LYS A 97 -10.90 12.29 -13.95
N ALA A 98 -9.65 12.30 -14.39
CA ALA A 98 -9.25 11.78 -15.70
C ALA A 98 -9.18 10.25 -15.72
N MET A 99 -8.85 9.63 -14.59
CA MET A 99 -8.69 8.18 -14.50
C MET A 99 -10.04 7.47 -14.35
N PRO A 100 -10.33 6.44 -15.17
CA PRO A 100 -11.63 5.77 -15.17
C PRO A 100 -11.77 4.74 -14.03
N LEU A 101 -11.19 4.98 -12.85
CA LEU A 101 -11.10 4.01 -11.74
C LEU A 101 -12.44 3.72 -11.07
N SER A 102 -13.39 4.65 -11.17
CA SER A 102 -14.76 4.48 -10.69
C SER A 102 -15.68 3.86 -11.74
N ALA A 103 -15.25 3.75 -13.00
CA ALA A 103 -16.05 3.12 -14.04
C ALA A 103 -16.17 1.62 -13.75
N TRP A 104 -17.39 1.11 -13.84
CA TRP A 104 -17.70 -0.28 -13.51
C TRP A 104 -16.92 -1.26 -14.40
N GLU A 105 -16.80 -0.98 -15.69
CA GLU A 105 -16.08 -1.79 -16.65
C GLU A 105 -14.59 -1.86 -16.31
N THR A 106 -13.99 -0.76 -15.87
CA THR A 106 -12.60 -0.71 -15.40
C THR A 106 -12.41 -1.59 -14.17
N GLN A 107 -13.31 -1.51 -13.20
CA GLN A 107 -13.26 -2.33 -11.98
C GLN A 107 -13.40 -3.82 -12.30
N GLN A 108 -14.34 -4.18 -13.17
CA GLN A 108 -14.51 -5.55 -13.64
C GLN A 108 -13.25 -6.08 -14.33
N LYS A 109 -12.64 -5.27 -15.22
CA LYS A 109 -11.41 -5.64 -15.92
C LYS A 109 -10.24 -5.84 -14.96
N LEU A 110 -10.02 -4.88 -14.04
CA LEU A 110 -8.98 -4.97 -13.01
C LEU A 110 -9.14 -6.25 -12.18
N TRP A 111 -10.35 -6.57 -11.77
CA TRP A 111 -10.66 -7.78 -11.01
C TRP A 111 -10.38 -9.05 -11.82
N GLN A 112 -10.90 -9.14 -13.05
CA GLN A 112 -10.71 -10.31 -13.91
C GLN A 112 -9.22 -10.58 -14.19
N ASP A 113 -8.45 -9.54 -14.51
CA ASP A 113 -7.03 -9.68 -14.79
C ASP A 113 -6.23 -10.02 -13.53
N SER A 114 -6.63 -9.50 -12.37
CA SER A 114 -6.06 -9.88 -11.08
C SER A 114 -6.32 -11.35 -10.76
N MET A 115 -7.55 -11.85 -10.96
CA MET A 115 -7.87 -13.26 -10.76
C MET A 115 -7.09 -14.20 -11.67
N LYS A 116 -6.95 -13.83 -12.96
CA LYS A 116 -6.10 -14.57 -13.91
C LYS A 116 -4.65 -14.63 -13.43
N LEU A 117 -4.11 -13.48 -13.01
CA LEU A 117 -2.77 -13.39 -12.47
C LEU A 117 -2.58 -14.26 -11.23
N TRP A 118 -3.47 -14.13 -10.24
CA TRP A 118 -3.35 -14.88 -8.99
C TRP A 118 -3.43 -16.38 -9.23
N THR A 119 -4.32 -16.83 -10.10
CA THR A 119 -4.42 -18.24 -10.49
C THR A 119 -3.14 -18.73 -11.16
N ALA A 120 -2.55 -17.93 -12.07
CA ALA A 120 -1.31 -18.29 -12.75
C ALA A 120 -0.11 -18.33 -11.78
N VAL A 121 0.04 -17.32 -10.94
CA VAL A 121 1.13 -17.23 -9.96
C VAL A 121 1.01 -18.38 -8.95
N LEU A 122 -0.13 -18.54 -8.30
CA LEU A 122 -0.34 -19.60 -7.31
C LEU A 122 -0.24 -21.00 -7.94
N GLY A 123 -0.73 -21.18 -9.17
CA GLY A 123 -0.55 -22.41 -9.94
C GLY A 123 0.93 -22.77 -10.15
N GLY A 124 1.79 -21.79 -10.42
CA GLY A 124 3.24 -21.99 -10.53
C GLY A 124 3.90 -22.46 -9.22
N TYR A 125 3.31 -22.16 -8.07
CA TYR A 125 3.74 -22.65 -6.76
C TYR A 125 3.04 -23.96 -6.34
N GLY A 126 2.30 -24.61 -7.22
CA GLY A 126 1.51 -25.81 -6.90
C GLY A 126 0.24 -25.53 -6.08
N MET A 127 -0.14 -24.26 -5.91
CA MET A 127 -1.32 -23.85 -5.14
C MET A 127 -2.53 -23.63 -6.07
N SER A 128 -2.88 -24.63 -6.88
CA SER A 128 -4.03 -24.56 -7.78
C SER A 128 -5.34 -24.64 -6.99
N GLY A 129 -5.93 -23.47 -6.69
CA GLY A 129 -7.10 -23.31 -5.81
C GLY A 129 -6.70 -22.96 -4.37
N PHE A 130 -7.65 -22.45 -3.56
CA PHE A 130 -7.43 -22.18 -2.12
C PHE A 130 -7.18 -23.44 -1.28
N ALA A 131 -7.13 -24.62 -1.90
CA ALA A 131 -6.76 -25.89 -1.29
C ALA A 131 -5.41 -26.34 -1.86
N SER A 132 -4.45 -26.48 -0.94
CA SER A 132 -3.05 -26.88 -1.13
C SER A 132 -2.86 -28.10 -2.05
N ALA A 133 -1.92 -28.02 -2.99
CA ALA A 133 -1.18 -29.19 -3.45
C ALA A 133 0.32 -29.01 -3.16
N THR A 134 0.83 -29.99 -2.41
CA THR A 134 2.17 -30.08 -1.83
C THR A 134 3.22 -30.47 -2.86
N THR A 135 3.54 -29.60 -3.80
CA THR A 135 4.70 -29.82 -4.68
C THR A 135 5.54 -28.56 -4.71
N LYS A 136 6.65 -28.58 -3.97
CA LYS A 136 7.66 -27.52 -4.02
C LYS A 136 8.38 -27.66 -5.37
N PRO A 137 8.25 -26.71 -6.31
CA PRO A 137 8.95 -26.83 -7.58
C PRO A 137 10.47 -26.80 -7.34
N ASP A 138 11.22 -27.62 -8.07
CA ASP A 138 12.70 -27.73 -7.97
C ASP A 138 13.42 -26.41 -8.34
N THR A 139 12.71 -25.50 -9.02
CA THR A 139 13.15 -24.14 -9.36
C THR A 139 12.02 -23.16 -9.08
N ALA A 140 12.37 -21.91 -8.73
CA ALA A 140 11.37 -20.87 -8.55
C ALA A 140 10.54 -20.70 -9.84
N PRO A 141 9.21 -20.58 -9.75
CA PRO A 141 8.36 -20.51 -10.92
C PRO A 141 8.66 -19.27 -11.76
N GLU A 142 8.51 -19.42 -13.07
CA GLU A 142 8.59 -18.29 -14.00
C GLU A 142 7.37 -17.38 -13.79
N LEU A 143 7.62 -16.12 -13.44
CA LEU A 143 6.56 -15.14 -13.17
C LEU A 143 6.29 -14.28 -14.41
N PRO A 144 5.01 -13.92 -14.68
CA PRO A 144 4.62 -13.28 -15.93
C PRO A 144 5.10 -11.82 -16.09
N ARG A 145 5.47 -11.15 -14.99
CA ARG A 145 5.98 -9.76 -15.01
C ARG A 145 7.35 -9.66 -14.38
N THR A 146 8.22 -8.86 -14.98
CA THR A 146 9.59 -8.62 -14.50
C THR A 146 9.82 -7.12 -14.29
N ASP A 147 10.54 -6.79 -13.22
CA ASP A 147 10.95 -5.41 -12.90
C ASP A 147 12.25 -5.47 -12.08
N ARG A 148 13.18 -4.56 -12.37
CA ARG A 148 14.51 -4.52 -11.74
C ARG A 148 14.43 -4.38 -10.21
N ARG A 149 13.37 -3.77 -9.67
CA ARG A 149 13.14 -3.62 -8.22
C ARG A 149 12.94 -4.96 -7.52
N PHE A 150 12.43 -5.97 -8.22
CA PHE A 150 12.14 -7.30 -7.68
C PHE A 150 13.14 -8.36 -8.18
N LYS A 151 14.39 -7.95 -8.46
CA LYS A 151 15.44 -8.85 -9.00
C LYS A 151 15.93 -9.90 -7.99
N ASP A 152 15.83 -9.60 -6.70
CA ASP A 152 16.28 -10.48 -5.62
C ASP A 152 15.47 -11.80 -5.64
N ALA A 153 16.15 -12.93 -5.40
CA ALA A 153 15.52 -14.24 -5.41
C ALA A 153 14.40 -14.36 -4.38
N LYS A 154 14.52 -13.69 -3.23
CA LYS A 154 13.52 -13.71 -2.15
C LYS A 154 12.13 -13.28 -2.58
N TRP A 155 12.02 -12.41 -3.59
CA TRP A 155 10.72 -12.02 -4.17
C TRP A 155 9.97 -13.18 -4.83
N ARG A 156 10.69 -14.25 -5.22
CA ARG A 156 10.17 -15.44 -5.90
C ARG A 156 10.26 -16.72 -5.07
N GLU A 157 10.95 -16.69 -3.94
CA GLU A 157 11.09 -17.86 -3.06
C GLU A 157 9.79 -18.20 -2.33
N THR A 158 8.96 -17.20 -2.03
CA THR A 158 7.66 -17.40 -1.38
C THR A 158 6.50 -17.01 -2.29
N PRO A 159 5.40 -17.79 -2.30
CA PRO A 159 4.20 -17.44 -3.06
C PRO A 159 3.62 -16.08 -2.66
N LEU A 160 3.77 -15.68 -1.39
CA LEU A 160 3.25 -14.41 -0.87
C LEU A 160 3.95 -13.21 -1.52
N PHE A 161 5.29 -13.17 -1.49
CA PHE A 161 6.03 -12.06 -2.08
C PHE A 161 5.81 -11.99 -3.59
N ALA A 162 5.81 -13.16 -4.25
CA ALA A 162 5.50 -13.29 -5.66
C ALA A 162 4.13 -12.69 -6.00
N LEU A 163 3.08 -13.04 -5.23
CA LEU A 163 1.74 -12.52 -5.44
C LEU A 163 1.66 -11.00 -5.22
N ILE A 164 2.30 -10.48 -4.17
CA ILE A 164 2.33 -9.04 -3.86
C ILE A 164 2.96 -8.26 -5.02
N HIS A 165 4.19 -8.62 -5.43
CA HIS A 165 4.90 -7.83 -6.43
C HIS A 165 4.29 -8.01 -7.83
N GLN A 166 3.76 -9.19 -8.18
CA GLN A 166 3.07 -9.39 -9.45
C GLN A 166 1.78 -8.59 -9.53
N THR A 167 1.00 -8.53 -8.43
CA THR A 167 -0.23 -7.72 -8.37
C THR A 167 0.10 -6.24 -8.51
N TYR A 168 1.14 -5.77 -7.82
CA TYR A 168 1.63 -4.40 -7.98
C TYR A 168 2.00 -4.07 -9.43
N LEU A 169 2.76 -4.94 -10.11
CA LEU A 169 3.18 -4.71 -11.49
C LEU A 169 1.98 -4.69 -12.45
N LEU A 170 1.01 -5.60 -12.26
CA LEU A 170 -0.23 -5.60 -13.05
C LEU A 170 -1.01 -4.30 -12.89
N LEU A 171 -1.21 -3.83 -11.65
CA LEU A 171 -1.96 -2.62 -11.40
C LEU A 171 -1.23 -1.38 -11.92
N SER A 172 0.09 -1.33 -11.78
CA SER A 172 0.93 -0.24 -12.30
C SER A 172 0.87 -0.16 -13.83
N GLU A 173 0.94 -1.29 -14.51
CA GLU A 173 0.79 -1.39 -15.97
C GLU A 173 -0.60 -0.91 -16.42
N GLN A 174 -1.66 -1.35 -15.75
CA GLN A 174 -3.02 -0.93 -16.07
C GLN A 174 -3.26 0.56 -15.83
N LEU A 175 -2.74 1.13 -14.74
CA LEU A 175 -2.81 2.56 -14.47
C LEU A 175 -2.06 3.37 -15.53
N ALA A 176 -0.87 2.92 -15.94
CA ALA A 176 -0.12 3.55 -17.02
C ALA A 176 -0.89 3.51 -18.35
N ALA A 177 -1.48 2.37 -18.69
CA ALA A 177 -2.29 2.22 -19.90
C ALA A 177 -3.53 3.15 -19.89
N MET A 178 -4.23 3.25 -18.76
CA MET A 178 -5.35 4.19 -18.60
C MET A 178 -4.92 5.64 -18.80
N ALA A 179 -3.78 6.04 -18.22
CA ALA A 179 -3.24 7.38 -18.37
C ALA A 179 -2.91 7.74 -19.84
N GLU A 180 -2.43 6.77 -20.63
CA GLU A 180 -2.20 6.95 -22.07
C GLU A 180 -3.50 7.06 -22.88
N GLN A 181 -4.58 6.42 -22.42
CA GLN A 181 -5.89 6.42 -23.08
C GLN A 181 -6.76 7.62 -22.71
N VAL A 182 -6.31 8.52 -21.83
CA VAL A 182 -7.05 9.76 -21.54
C VAL A 182 -7.08 10.64 -22.79
N ASP A 183 -8.28 10.94 -23.24
CA ASP A 183 -8.60 11.79 -24.37
C ASP A 183 -9.37 13.04 -23.94
N GLY A 184 -9.50 14.04 -24.83
CA GLY A 184 -10.26 15.27 -24.56
C GLY A 184 -9.54 16.27 -23.63
N VAL A 185 -8.26 16.07 -23.35
CA VAL A 185 -7.41 16.95 -22.54
C VAL A 185 -6.27 17.57 -23.36
N SER A 186 -5.73 18.70 -22.91
CA SER A 186 -4.56 19.31 -23.56
C SER A 186 -3.32 18.41 -23.44
N PRO A 187 -2.33 18.52 -24.35
CA PRO A 187 -1.09 17.74 -24.26
C PRO A 187 -0.36 17.91 -22.93
N GLU A 188 -0.36 19.14 -22.39
CA GLU A 188 0.23 19.43 -21.09
C GLU A 188 -0.48 18.68 -19.94
N LYS A 189 -1.81 18.68 -19.93
CA LYS A 189 -2.59 17.93 -18.94
C LYS A 189 -2.37 16.42 -19.05
N LYS A 190 -2.28 15.90 -20.29
CA LYS A 190 -1.96 14.48 -20.51
C LYS A 190 -0.60 14.12 -19.90
N GLU A 191 0.40 14.98 -20.06
CA GLU A 191 1.70 14.77 -19.43
C GLU A 191 1.64 14.82 -17.90
N GLN A 192 0.87 15.74 -17.32
CA GLN A 192 0.66 15.80 -15.86
C GLN A 192 0.00 14.53 -15.33
N ILE A 193 -0.99 13.98 -16.04
CA ILE A 193 -1.64 12.71 -15.67
C ILE A 193 -0.62 11.57 -15.71
N ARG A 194 0.18 11.47 -16.78
CA ARG A 194 1.24 10.44 -16.89
C ARG A 194 2.27 10.56 -15.78
N PHE A 195 2.71 11.78 -15.50
CA PHE A 195 3.63 12.06 -14.42
C PHE A 195 3.06 11.64 -13.06
N MET A 196 1.82 12.04 -12.75
CA MET A 196 1.17 11.69 -11.50
C MET A 196 0.98 10.18 -11.35
N THR A 197 0.58 9.49 -12.42
CA THR A 197 0.51 8.02 -12.41
C THR A 197 1.84 7.39 -12.03
N ARG A 198 2.96 7.83 -12.63
CA ARG A 198 4.29 7.31 -12.30
C ARG A 198 4.68 7.59 -10.85
N VAL A 199 4.45 8.81 -10.37
CA VAL A 199 4.74 9.19 -8.98
C VAL A 199 3.97 8.31 -7.99
N LEU A 200 2.68 8.11 -8.23
CA LEU A 200 1.83 7.28 -7.37
C LEU A 200 2.22 5.80 -7.42
N THR A 201 2.43 5.23 -8.60
CA THR A 201 2.83 3.82 -8.73
C THR A 201 4.22 3.56 -8.17
N ASP A 202 5.15 4.50 -8.30
CA ASP A 202 6.47 4.38 -7.70
C ASP A 202 6.41 4.49 -6.18
N ALA A 203 5.63 5.41 -5.62
CA ALA A 203 5.45 5.56 -4.18
C ALA A 203 4.81 4.31 -3.54
N LEU A 204 3.84 3.69 -4.23
CA LEU A 204 3.12 2.49 -3.78
C LEU A 204 3.89 1.18 -3.99
N SER A 205 5.14 1.23 -4.48
CA SER A 205 5.92 0.02 -4.69
C SER A 205 6.14 -0.75 -3.38
N PRO A 206 5.86 -2.06 -3.32
CA PRO A 206 6.10 -2.89 -2.14
C PRO A 206 7.57 -2.90 -1.69
N ALA A 207 8.51 -2.63 -2.61
CA ALA A 207 9.93 -2.55 -2.29
C ALA A 207 10.28 -1.31 -1.42
N ASN A 208 9.40 -0.32 -1.33
CA ASN A 208 9.61 0.88 -0.52
C ASN A 208 9.29 0.67 0.96
N PHE A 209 8.55 -0.39 1.32
CA PHE A 209 8.09 -0.60 2.69
C PHE A 209 8.87 -1.76 3.34
N PRO A 210 9.53 -1.54 4.49
CA PRO A 210 10.31 -2.59 5.17
C PRO A 210 9.51 -3.85 5.49
N LEU A 211 8.21 -3.72 5.79
CA LEU A 211 7.34 -4.85 6.11
C LEU A 211 7.05 -5.77 4.90
N THR A 212 7.14 -5.25 3.68
CA THR A 212 6.84 -5.99 2.45
C THR A 212 8.08 -6.22 1.57
N ASN A 213 9.26 -5.78 2.02
CA ASN A 213 10.53 -5.96 1.32
C ASN A 213 11.35 -7.09 2.01
N PRO A 214 11.52 -8.26 1.35
CA PRO A 214 12.07 -9.46 1.98
C PRO A 214 13.61 -9.49 2.15
#